data_AF-A0A5M9I501-F1
#
_entry.id   AF-A0A5M9I501-F1
#
_cell.length_a   1.000
_cell.length_b   1.000
_cell.length_c   1.000
_cell.angle_alpha   90.00
_cell.angle_beta   90.00
_cell.angle_gamma   90.00
#
_symmetry.space_group_name_H-M   'P 1'
#
loop_
_entity.id
_entity.type
_entity.pdbx_description
1 polymer ?
#
loop_
_entity_poly.entity_id
_entity_poly.type
_entity_poly.pdbx_seq_one_letter_code
_entity_poly.pdbx_strand_id
1 'polypeptide(L)'
;MSNVKTWWMGKWNGFEKNHPKLAKWVYQIFYFFVFSMGVTIFQYLVFTFMPHLLGKGLAGTEFMWPQVHMNLFGVEFDWSLLGYEVLTDKTTGEVLIGGGLGYFISYEVGSFLAQCINFPLQRNITFKSKGNPVYQAMWYFIAWVVISLICNGFNNLWMPIAQQYVAPAIYNLLVTFITGGVSMIIFFFVFKIIFPEGEPDKK
;
A
#
# COMPACT_ATOMS: atom_id res chain seq x y z
N MET A 1 -7.45 37.54 5.50
CA MET A 1 -7.60 36.26 4.76
C MET A 1 -8.83 36.19 3.83
N SER A 2 -9.79 37.14 3.85
CA SER A 2 -11.01 37.07 3.01
C SER A 2 -10.80 37.41 1.52
N ASN A 3 -10.00 38.42 1.18
CA ASN A 3 -9.90 38.92 -0.20
C ASN A 3 -9.31 37.93 -1.21
N VAL A 4 -8.36 37.09 -0.79
CA VAL A 4 -7.74 36.09 -1.68
C VAL A 4 -8.73 34.98 -2.03
N LYS A 5 -9.50 34.51 -1.04
CA LYS A 5 -10.50 33.45 -1.23
C LYS A 5 -11.63 33.93 -2.17
N THR A 6 -12.12 35.14 -1.99
CA THR A 6 -13.19 35.72 -2.83
C THR A 6 -12.73 35.94 -4.27
N TRP A 7 -11.48 36.42 -4.46
CA TRP A 7 -10.87 36.60 -5.77
C TRP A 7 -10.68 35.27 -6.51
N TRP A 8 -10.20 34.24 -5.81
CA TRP A 8 -9.99 32.91 -6.36
C TRP A 8 -11.31 32.23 -6.71
N MET A 9 -12.34 32.35 -5.86
CA MET A 9 -13.70 31.86 -6.14
C MET A 9 -14.32 32.54 -7.36
N GLY A 10 -14.11 33.85 -7.54
CA GLY A 10 -14.58 34.58 -8.72
C GLY A 10 -13.92 34.10 -10.01
N LYS A 11 -12.60 33.88 -10.01
CA LYS A 11 -11.86 33.31 -11.13
C LYS A 11 -12.26 31.86 -11.42
N TRP A 12 -12.47 31.06 -10.37
CA TRP A 12 -12.93 29.68 -10.48
C TRP A 12 -14.34 29.59 -11.08
N ASN A 13 -15.29 30.40 -10.60
CA ASN A 13 -16.65 30.44 -11.15
C ASN A 13 -16.68 30.85 -12.63
N GLY A 14 -15.81 31.77 -13.04
CA GLY A 14 -15.63 32.13 -14.45
C GLY A 14 -15.06 30.99 -15.28
N PHE A 15 -14.05 30.28 -14.74
CA PHE A 15 -13.43 29.13 -15.39
C PHE A 15 -14.39 27.93 -15.50
N GLU A 16 -15.18 27.66 -14.47
CA GLU A 16 -16.17 26.57 -14.45
C GLU A 16 -17.29 26.78 -15.46
N LYS A 17 -17.76 28.03 -15.64
CA LYS A 17 -18.73 28.37 -16.69
C LYS A 17 -18.15 28.22 -18.10
N ASN A 18 -16.92 28.65 -18.31
CA ASN A 18 -16.30 28.62 -19.64
C ASN A 18 -15.81 27.22 -20.05
N HIS A 19 -15.38 26.41 -19.09
CA HIS A 19 -14.83 25.08 -19.33
C HIS A 19 -15.36 24.04 -18.32
N PRO A 20 -16.66 23.70 -18.34
CA PRO A 20 -17.28 22.83 -17.33
C PRO A 20 -16.68 21.42 -17.27
N LYS A 21 -16.24 20.88 -18.41
CA LYS A 21 -15.55 19.57 -18.46
C LYS A 21 -14.17 19.61 -17.80
N LEU A 22 -13.38 20.66 -18.06
CA LEU A 22 -12.05 20.84 -17.47
C LEU A 22 -12.14 21.18 -15.98
N ALA A 23 -13.08 22.03 -15.58
CA ALA A 23 -13.28 22.37 -14.17
C ALA A 23 -13.65 21.14 -13.34
N LYS A 24 -14.52 20.26 -13.87
CA LYS A 24 -14.82 18.97 -13.25
C LYS A 24 -13.58 18.08 -13.14
N TRP A 25 -12.75 18.06 -14.17
CA TRP A 25 -11.51 17.27 -14.19
C TRP A 25 -10.47 17.80 -13.19
N VAL A 26 -10.27 19.11 -13.13
CA VAL A 26 -9.37 19.79 -12.17
C VAL A 26 -9.84 19.58 -10.74
N TYR A 27 -11.15 19.68 -10.48
CA TYR A 27 -11.72 19.37 -9.17
C TYR A 27 -11.43 17.91 -8.78
N GLN A 28 -11.66 16.97 -9.69
CA GLN A 28 -11.35 15.55 -9.46
C GLN A 28 -9.87 15.32 -9.14
N ILE A 29 -8.95 15.91 -9.91
CA ILE A 29 -7.50 15.77 -9.67
C ILE A 29 -7.07 16.42 -8.35
N PHE A 30 -7.63 17.58 -8.01
CA PHE A 30 -7.31 18.25 -6.76
C PHE A 30 -7.70 17.39 -5.56
N TYR A 31 -8.93 16.88 -5.53
CA TYR A 31 -9.36 15.98 -4.45
C TYR A 31 -8.57 14.66 -4.48
N PHE A 32 -8.29 14.10 -5.66
CA PHE A 32 -7.42 12.94 -5.80
C PHE A 32 -6.06 13.17 -5.12
N PHE A 33 -5.42 14.31 -5.41
CA PHE A 33 -4.12 14.64 -4.85
C PHE A 33 -4.19 14.85 -3.34
N VAL A 34 -5.15 15.63 -2.84
CA VAL A 34 -5.32 15.87 -1.40
C VAL A 34 -5.59 14.57 -0.64
N PHE A 35 -6.48 13.71 -1.16
CA PHE A 35 -6.74 12.41 -0.55
C PHE A 35 -5.50 11.52 -0.61
N SER A 36 -4.83 11.40 -1.76
CA SER A 36 -3.61 10.59 -1.93
C SER A 36 -2.49 11.03 -0.97
N MET A 37 -2.26 12.33 -0.84
CA MET A 37 -1.28 12.88 0.10
C MET A 37 -1.72 12.63 1.54
N GLY A 38 -3.01 12.76 1.84
CA GLY A 38 -3.58 12.40 3.14
C GLY A 38 -3.35 10.94 3.51
N VAL A 39 -3.56 10.01 2.58
CA VAL A 39 -3.22 8.57 2.76
C VAL A 39 -1.74 8.41 3.05
N THR A 40 -0.89 9.05 2.25
CA THR A 40 0.56 8.89 2.33
C THR A 40 1.06 9.37 3.69
N ILE A 41 0.60 10.54 4.13
CA ILE A 41 0.91 11.08 5.46
C ILE A 41 0.39 10.13 6.53
N PHE A 42 -0.86 9.67 6.43
CA PHE A 42 -1.45 8.77 7.40
C PHE A 42 -0.72 7.42 7.48
N GLN A 43 -0.37 6.82 6.34
CA GLN A 43 0.46 5.62 6.28
C GLN A 43 1.82 5.86 6.91
N TYR A 44 2.48 6.98 6.60
CA TYR A 44 3.75 7.32 7.22
C TYR A 44 3.62 7.44 8.73
N LEU A 45 2.56 8.07 9.23
CA LEU A 45 2.25 8.16 10.66
C LEU A 45 2.00 6.76 11.25
N VAL A 46 1.22 5.91 10.59
CA VAL A 46 1.00 4.52 11.03
C VAL A 46 2.33 3.76 11.07
N PHE A 47 3.15 3.79 10.03
CA PHE A 47 4.45 3.12 10.02
C PHE A 47 5.42 3.67 11.06
N THR A 48 5.33 4.95 11.40
CA THR A 48 6.18 5.58 12.41
C THR A 48 5.72 5.23 13.84
N PHE A 49 4.42 5.39 14.11
CA PHE A 49 3.86 5.31 15.47
C PHE A 49 3.33 3.93 15.83
N MET A 50 2.80 3.16 14.88
CA MET A 50 2.18 1.86 15.16
C MET A 50 3.18 0.83 15.70
N PRO A 51 4.40 0.67 15.16
CA PRO A 51 5.40 -0.21 15.75
C PRO A 51 5.74 0.17 17.21
N HIS A 52 5.74 1.48 17.51
CA HIS A 52 5.99 2.00 18.86
C HIS A 52 4.79 1.79 19.79
N LEU A 53 3.56 1.94 19.29
CA LEU A 53 2.31 1.71 20.02
C LEU A 53 2.09 0.21 20.34
N LEU A 54 2.47 -0.68 19.42
CA LEU A 54 2.44 -2.13 19.64
C LEU A 54 3.51 -2.59 20.65
N GLY A 55 4.56 -1.79 20.82
CA GLY A 55 5.56 -1.97 21.88
C GLY A 55 6.55 -3.11 21.64
N LYS A 56 7.60 -3.16 22.47
CA LYS A 56 8.68 -4.16 22.38
C LYS A 56 8.18 -5.61 22.54
N GLY A 57 7.05 -5.83 23.21
CA GLY A 57 6.47 -7.16 23.41
C GLY A 57 5.99 -7.80 22.10
N LEU A 58 5.29 -7.05 21.26
CA LEU A 58 4.84 -7.54 19.93
C LEU A 58 5.97 -7.50 18.90
N ALA A 59 6.93 -6.58 19.03
CA ALA A 59 8.16 -6.58 18.23
C ALA A 59 9.03 -7.82 18.50
N GLY A 60 8.99 -8.36 19.72
CA GLY A 60 9.73 -9.56 20.15
C GLY A 60 8.96 -10.86 19.98
N THR A 61 7.71 -10.79 19.51
CA THR A 61 6.92 -11.99 19.23
C THR A 61 7.31 -12.52 17.85
N GLU A 62 7.97 -13.67 17.84
CA GLU A 62 8.26 -14.41 16.62
C GLU A 62 6.94 -14.82 15.96
N PHE A 63 6.69 -14.25 14.78
CA PHE A 63 5.58 -14.62 13.93
C PHE A 63 6.14 -14.76 12.53
N MET A 64 6.42 -16.00 12.16
CA MET A 64 6.94 -16.38 10.86
C MET A 64 6.22 -17.66 10.45
N TRP A 65 5.45 -17.61 9.36
CA TRP A 65 4.72 -18.78 8.89
C TRP A 65 4.66 -18.84 7.36
N PRO A 66 5.00 -19.98 6.74
CA PRO A 66 5.82 -21.05 7.30
C PRO A 66 7.25 -20.55 7.54
N GLN A 67 7.91 -20.98 8.62
CA GLN A 67 9.32 -20.67 8.85
C GLN A 67 10.19 -21.73 8.16
N VAL A 68 10.75 -21.37 7.01
CA VAL A 68 11.59 -22.27 6.20
C VAL A 68 13.01 -21.76 6.22
N HIS A 69 13.91 -22.50 6.86
CA HIS A 69 15.34 -22.21 6.80
C HIS A 69 15.83 -22.36 5.35
N MET A 70 16.37 -21.28 4.78
CA MET A 70 16.90 -21.26 3.42
C MET A 70 18.37 -20.83 3.44
N ASN A 71 19.15 -21.45 2.58
CA ASN A 71 20.49 -21.00 2.24
C ASN A 71 20.51 -20.65 0.75
N LEU A 72 20.56 -19.35 0.45
CA LEU A 72 20.59 -18.84 -0.92
C LEU A 72 21.81 -17.94 -1.08
N PHE A 73 22.61 -18.22 -2.11
CA PHE A 73 23.85 -17.51 -2.41
C PHE A 73 24.87 -17.47 -1.24
N GLY A 74 24.81 -18.44 -0.32
CA GLY A 74 25.70 -18.49 0.86
C GLY A 74 25.21 -17.64 2.04
N VAL A 75 23.99 -17.09 1.96
CA VAL A 75 23.30 -16.41 3.06
C VAL A 75 22.28 -17.35 3.65
N GLU A 76 22.43 -17.67 4.94
CA GLU A 76 21.44 -18.40 5.72
C GLU A 76 20.43 -17.41 6.30
N PHE A 77 19.14 -17.67 6.07
CA PHE A 77 18.05 -16.89 6.62
C PHE A 77 16.77 -17.71 6.70
N ASP A 78 15.83 -17.22 7.52
CA ASP A 78 14.53 -17.85 7.68
C ASP A 78 13.53 -17.17 6.76
N TRP A 79 13.06 -17.92 5.77
CA TRP A 79 12.02 -17.45 4.88
C TRP A 79 10.64 -17.64 5.51
N SER A 80 9.81 -16.60 5.47
CA SER A 80 8.41 -16.64 5.86
C SER A 80 7.48 -16.01 4.83
N LEU A 81 6.33 -16.64 4.59
CA LEU A 81 5.27 -16.07 3.75
C LEU A 81 4.47 -15.01 4.51
N LEU A 82 4.23 -15.27 5.79
CA LEU A 82 3.52 -14.42 6.73
C LEU A 82 4.43 -14.06 7.90
N GLY A 83 4.44 -12.77 8.22
CA GLY A 83 5.21 -12.25 9.32
C GLY A 83 6.70 -12.09 9.01
N TYR A 84 7.42 -11.52 9.97
CA TYR A 84 8.80 -11.05 9.80
C TYR A 84 9.65 -11.57 10.96
N GLU A 85 10.93 -11.79 10.69
CA GLU A 85 11.89 -12.17 11.73
C GLU A 85 11.96 -11.09 12.81
N VAL A 86 12.14 -11.50 14.06
CA VAL A 86 12.34 -10.57 15.17
C VAL A 86 13.72 -9.94 15.01
N LEU A 87 13.74 -8.62 14.84
CA LEU A 87 15.00 -7.89 14.81
C LEU A 87 15.53 -7.81 16.23
N THR A 88 16.72 -8.34 16.46
CA THR A 88 17.48 -8.15 17.70
C THR A 88 18.76 -7.40 17.40
N ASP A 89 19.14 -6.48 18.29
CA ASP A 89 20.44 -5.83 18.23
C ASP A 89 21.52 -6.87 18.51
N LYS A 90 22.42 -7.08 17.53
CA LYS A 90 23.49 -8.09 17.61
C LYS A 90 24.49 -7.85 18.74
N THR A 91 24.50 -6.65 19.33
CA THR A 91 25.45 -6.22 20.35
C THR A 91 24.87 -6.29 21.76
N THR A 92 23.56 -6.05 21.90
CA THR A 92 22.88 -5.97 23.21
C THR A 92 21.87 -7.10 23.42
N GLY A 93 21.48 -7.82 22.37
CA GLY A 93 20.43 -8.83 22.39
C GLY A 93 19.03 -8.24 22.59
N GLU A 94 18.88 -6.90 22.63
CA GLU A 94 17.57 -6.28 22.78
C GLU A 94 16.75 -6.39 21.50
N VAL A 95 15.46 -6.67 21.68
CA VAL A 95 14.47 -6.63 20.61
C VAL A 95 14.36 -5.19 20.08
N LEU A 96 14.65 -5.02 18.80
CA LEU A 96 14.47 -3.79 18.04
C LEU A 96 13.06 -3.70 17.50
N ILE A 97 12.50 -2.49 17.55
CA ILE A 97 11.19 -2.18 16.96
C ILE A 97 11.39 -2.12 15.45
N GLY A 98 10.82 -3.09 14.72
CA GLY A 98 10.99 -3.21 13.27
C GLY A 98 10.93 -4.65 12.73
N GLY A 99 10.87 -5.65 13.61
CA GLY A 99 10.65 -7.05 13.25
C GLY A 99 9.45 -7.68 13.96
N GLY A 100 9.27 -8.98 13.76
CA GLY A 100 8.24 -9.77 14.45
C GLY A 100 6.79 -9.41 14.08
N LEU A 101 5.87 -9.87 14.92
CA LEU A 101 4.43 -9.69 14.76
C LEU A 101 4.02 -8.20 14.76
N GLY A 102 4.73 -7.36 15.52
CA GLY A 102 4.48 -5.92 15.57
C GLY A 102 4.71 -5.19 14.24
N TYR A 103 5.78 -5.55 13.51
CA TYR A 103 6.03 -4.99 12.18
C TYR A 103 5.03 -5.53 11.15
N PHE A 104 4.70 -6.82 11.23
CA PHE A 104 3.66 -7.43 10.38
C PHE A 104 2.31 -6.71 10.52
N ILE A 105 1.80 -6.54 11.73
CA ILE A 105 0.54 -5.83 11.97
C ILE A 105 0.62 -4.39 11.46
N SER A 106 1.73 -3.69 11.71
CA SER A 106 1.90 -2.31 11.25
C SER A 106 1.83 -2.21 9.72
N TYR A 107 2.46 -3.16 9.02
CA TYR A 107 2.45 -3.23 7.56
C TYR A 107 1.08 -3.61 6.99
N GLU A 108 0.42 -4.63 7.53
CA GLU A 108 -0.90 -5.04 7.06
C GLU A 108 -1.93 -3.94 7.33
N VAL A 109 -1.93 -3.32 8.52
CA VAL A 109 -2.86 -2.22 8.84
C VAL A 109 -2.57 -0.99 7.98
N GLY A 110 -1.30 -0.61 7.80
CA GLY A 110 -0.92 0.51 6.94
C GLY A 110 -1.28 0.30 5.47
N SER A 111 -1.09 -0.91 4.94
CA SER A 111 -1.45 -1.24 3.56
C SER A 111 -2.96 -1.35 3.37
N PHE A 112 -3.68 -1.97 4.32
CA PHE A 112 -5.14 -2.07 4.30
C PHE A 112 -5.81 -0.70 4.32
N LEU A 113 -5.35 0.21 5.19
CA LEU A 113 -5.89 1.56 5.28
C LEU A 113 -5.67 2.35 3.99
N ALA A 114 -4.54 2.16 3.30
CA ALA A 114 -4.37 2.73 1.97
C ALA A 114 -5.33 2.14 0.93
N GLN A 115 -5.60 0.84 0.97
CA GLN A 115 -6.59 0.24 0.07
C GLN A 115 -7.99 0.77 0.35
N CYS A 116 -8.37 0.96 1.61
CA CYS A 116 -9.64 1.58 2.01
C CYS A 116 -9.83 3.00 1.46
N ILE A 117 -8.74 3.74 1.21
CA ILE A 117 -8.81 5.09 0.65
C ILE A 117 -8.66 5.09 -0.89
N ASN A 118 -7.81 4.21 -1.42
CA ASN A 118 -7.64 4.02 -2.86
C ASN A 118 -8.93 3.50 -3.52
N PHE A 119 -9.69 2.65 -2.83
CA PHE A 119 -10.95 2.09 -3.32
C PHE A 119 -12.01 3.15 -3.70
N PRO A 120 -12.47 4.04 -2.80
CA PRO A 120 -13.45 5.07 -3.15
C PRO A 120 -12.91 6.04 -4.20
N LEU A 121 -11.61 6.30 -4.20
CA LEU A 121 -10.97 7.18 -5.17
C LEU A 121 -10.95 6.57 -6.59
N GLN A 122 -10.55 5.30 -6.73
CA GLN A 122 -10.57 4.57 -8.00
C GLN A 122 -12.01 4.39 -8.51
N ARG A 123 -12.97 4.11 -7.62
CA ARG A 123 -14.39 3.97 -7.97
C ARG A 123 -15.02 5.28 -8.44
N ASN A 124 -14.80 6.38 -7.73
CA ASN A 124 -15.49 7.65 -7.99
C ASN A 124 -14.84 8.49 -9.11
N ILE A 125 -13.52 8.46 -9.26
CA ILE A 125 -12.80 9.31 -10.20
C ILE A 125 -12.43 8.55 -11.47
N THR A 126 -11.79 7.40 -11.31
CA THR A 126 -11.17 6.66 -12.43
C THR A 126 -12.18 5.84 -13.22
N PHE A 127 -12.98 5.01 -12.56
CA PHE A 127 -13.88 4.08 -13.23
C PHE A 127 -15.34 4.55 -13.32
N LYS A 128 -15.72 5.62 -12.58
CA LYS A 128 -17.12 6.11 -12.47
C LYS A 128 -18.15 4.97 -12.35
N SER A 129 -17.80 3.93 -11.60
CA SER A 129 -18.53 2.67 -11.68
C SER A 129 -19.84 2.73 -10.91
N LYS A 130 -20.95 2.42 -11.59
CA LYS A 130 -22.28 2.20 -10.99
C LYS A 130 -22.50 0.77 -10.48
N GLY A 131 -21.45 -0.07 -10.49
CA GLY A 131 -21.52 -1.46 -10.01
C GLY A 131 -21.72 -1.57 -8.50
N ASN A 132 -22.04 -2.80 -8.04
CA ASN A 132 -22.27 -3.11 -6.63
C ASN A 132 -21.01 -2.80 -5.79
N PRO A 133 -21.07 -1.83 -4.86
CA PRO A 133 -19.91 -1.43 -4.05
C PRO A 133 -19.31 -2.58 -3.24
N VAL A 134 -20.15 -3.50 -2.76
CA VAL A 134 -19.73 -4.60 -1.88
C VAL A 134 -18.92 -5.62 -2.65
N TYR A 135 -19.33 -5.95 -3.88
CA TYR A 135 -18.60 -6.89 -4.74
C TYR A 135 -17.20 -6.35 -5.10
N GLN A 136 -17.13 -5.06 -5.45
CA GLN A 136 -15.85 -4.42 -5.77
C GLN A 136 -14.94 -4.34 -4.55
N ALA A 137 -15.49 -3.98 -3.38
CA ALA A 137 -14.73 -3.93 -2.13
C ALA A 137 -14.18 -5.31 -1.72
N MET A 138 -14.99 -6.37 -1.88
CA MET A 138 -14.59 -7.74 -1.57
C MET A 138 -13.43 -8.20 -2.45
N TRP A 139 -13.47 -7.94 -3.76
CA TRP A 139 -12.36 -8.29 -4.64
C TRP A 139 -11.12 -7.42 -4.42
N TYR A 140 -11.28 -6.14 -4.07
CA TYR A 140 -10.15 -5.31 -3.63
C TYR A 140 -9.50 -5.88 -2.37
N PHE A 141 -10.31 -6.36 -1.42
CA PHE A 141 -9.81 -7.01 -0.22
C PHE A 141 -9.04 -8.29 -0.56
N ILE A 142 -9.58 -9.14 -1.43
CA ILE A 142 -8.89 -10.35 -1.91
C ILE A 142 -7.58 -9.98 -2.62
N ALA A 143 -7.59 -8.98 -3.49
CA ALA A 143 -6.39 -8.49 -4.17
C ALA A 143 -5.34 -8.04 -3.16
N TRP A 144 -5.75 -7.27 -2.16
CA TRP A 144 -4.90 -6.79 -1.10
C TRP A 144 -4.27 -7.95 -0.32
N VAL A 145 -5.06 -8.96 0.10
CA VAL A 145 -4.54 -10.15 0.79
C VAL A 145 -3.51 -10.89 -0.09
N VAL A 146 -3.81 -11.11 -1.36
CA VAL A 146 -2.91 -11.82 -2.28
C VAL A 146 -1.62 -11.03 -2.54
N ILE A 147 -1.72 -9.71 -2.73
CA ILE A 147 -0.57 -8.82 -2.88
C ILE A 147 0.26 -8.81 -1.60
N SER A 148 -0.35 -8.64 -0.43
CA SER A 148 0.34 -8.69 0.85
C SER A 148 1.11 -10.00 1.01
N LEU A 149 0.48 -11.16 0.74
CA LEU A 149 1.13 -12.47 0.84
C LEU A 149 2.32 -12.62 -0.12
N ILE A 150 2.14 -12.28 -1.39
CA ILE A 150 3.20 -12.46 -2.39
C ILE A 150 4.32 -11.46 -2.15
N CYS A 151 4.02 -10.20 -1.87
CA CYS A 151 5.02 -9.17 -1.61
C CYS A 151 5.77 -9.44 -0.30
N ASN A 152 5.08 -9.85 0.76
CA ASN A 152 5.72 -10.21 2.04
C ASN A 152 6.64 -11.43 1.86
N GLY A 153 6.12 -12.52 1.27
CA GLY A 153 6.93 -13.70 0.98
C GLY A 153 8.12 -13.41 0.06
N PHE A 154 7.94 -12.60 -0.99
CA PHE A 154 9.06 -12.22 -1.84
C PHE A 154 10.06 -11.38 -1.04
N ASN A 155 9.61 -10.31 -0.35
CA ASN A 155 10.48 -9.44 0.44
C ASN A 155 11.29 -10.21 1.50
N ASN A 156 10.70 -11.15 2.21
CA ASN A 156 11.44 -11.98 3.16
C ASN A 156 12.45 -12.92 2.50
N LEU A 157 12.24 -13.31 1.24
CA LEU A 157 13.19 -14.13 0.49
C LEU A 157 14.42 -13.33 0.06
N TRP A 158 14.21 -12.11 -0.45
CA TRP A 158 15.27 -11.39 -1.14
C TRP A 158 15.92 -10.30 -0.28
N MET A 159 15.25 -9.77 0.75
CA MET A 159 15.84 -8.76 1.66
C MET A 159 17.12 -9.25 2.34
N PRO A 160 17.18 -10.47 2.92
CA PRO A 160 18.39 -10.96 3.58
C PRO A 160 19.58 -11.07 2.61
N ILE A 161 19.31 -11.49 1.38
CA ILE A 161 20.31 -11.58 0.30
C ILE A 161 20.75 -10.17 -0.11
N ALA A 162 19.82 -9.25 -0.34
CA ALA A 162 20.13 -7.91 -0.81
C ALA A 162 20.90 -7.07 0.22
N GLN A 163 20.63 -7.23 1.52
CA GLN A 163 21.39 -6.55 2.57
C GLN A 163 22.89 -6.92 2.58
N GLN A 164 23.25 -8.11 2.08
CA GLN A 164 24.65 -8.56 1.99
C GLN A 164 25.36 -8.06 0.74
N TYR A 165 24.64 -7.90 -0.38
CA TYR A 165 25.25 -7.66 -1.69
C TYR A 165 24.95 -6.29 -2.30
N VAL A 166 23.94 -5.56 -1.82
CA VAL A 166 23.41 -4.37 -2.48
C VAL A 166 23.31 -3.19 -1.51
N ALA A 167 23.72 -2.02 -1.97
CA ALA A 167 23.64 -0.80 -1.18
C ALA A 167 22.17 -0.43 -0.82
N PRO A 168 21.92 0.18 0.35
CA PRO A 168 20.58 0.52 0.83
C PRO A 168 19.67 1.27 -0.14
N ALA A 169 20.22 2.25 -0.84
CA ALA A 169 19.45 3.03 -1.80
C ALA A 169 19.01 2.18 -3.01
N ILE A 170 19.88 1.29 -3.48
CA ILE A 170 19.63 0.48 -4.68
C ILE A 170 18.63 -0.62 -4.36
N TYR A 171 18.76 -1.30 -3.23
CA TYR A 171 17.78 -2.33 -2.88
C TYR A 171 16.41 -1.71 -2.58
N ASN A 172 16.29 -0.60 -1.84
CA ASN A 172 14.98 0.02 -1.57
C ASN A 172 14.24 0.40 -2.87
N LEU A 173 14.97 0.83 -3.90
CA LEU A 173 14.41 1.12 -5.21
C LEU A 173 13.95 -0.17 -5.93
N LEU A 174 14.71 -1.25 -5.84
CA LEU A 174 14.33 -2.57 -6.34
C LEU A 174 13.10 -3.14 -5.60
N VAL A 175 13.02 -3.04 -4.25
CA VAL A 175 11.83 -3.39 -3.46
C VAL A 175 10.61 -2.71 -4.06
N THR A 176 10.72 -1.39 -4.26
CA THR A 176 9.62 -0.56 -4.71
C THR A 176 9.17 -0.97 -6.10
N PHE A 177 10.11 -1.22 -7.00
CA PHE A 177 9.81 -1.62 -8.38
C PHE A 177 9.18 -3.02 -8.46
N ILE A 178 9.72 -3.99 -7.72
CA ILE A 178 9.21 -5.37 -7.70
C ILE A 178 7.84 -5.42 -7.04
N THR A 179 7.70 -4.83 -5.86
CA THR A 179 6.43 -4.76 -5.11
C THR A 179 5.37 -4.04 -5.94
N GLY A 180 5.72 -2.92 -6.58
CA GLY A 180 4.84 -2.18 -7.48
C GLY A 180 4.44 -2.98 -8.72
N GLY A 181 5.40 -3.65 -9.37
CA GLY A 181 5.16 -4.47 -10.56
C GLY A 181 4.28 -5.70 -10.28
N VAL A 182 4.56 -6.43 -9.20
CA VAL A 182 3.73 -7.55 -8.73
C VAL A 182 2.32 -7.08 -8.41
N SER A 183 2.18 -5.96 -7.68
CA SER A 183 0.89 -5.36 -7.38
C SER A 183 0.12 -5.00 -8.65
N MET A 184 0.79 -4.44 -9.66
CA MET A 184 0.18 -4.07 -10.94
C MET A 184 -0.38 -5.29 -11.67
N ILE A 185 0.37 -6.39 -11.75
CA ILE A 185 -0.08 -7.63 -12.41
C ILE A 185 -1.30 -8.19 -11.68
N ILE A 186 -1.28 -8.27 -10.36
CA ILE A 186 -2.40 -8.80 -9.57
C ILE A 186 -3.63 -7.90 -9.70
N PHE A 187 -3.47 -6.58 -9.56
CA PHE A 187 -4.57 -5.64 -9.77
C PHE A 187 -5.13 -5.72 -11.18
N PHE A 188 -4.32 -5.94 -12.21
CA PHE A 188 -4.81 -6.13 -13.57
C PHE A 188 -5.76 -7.34 -13.67
N PHE A 189 -5.39 -8.49 -13.13
CA PHE A 189 -6.26 -9.68 -13.14
C PHE A 189 -7.51 -9.48 -12.28
N VAL A 190 -7.37 -8.88 -11.10
CA VAL A 190 -8.52 -8.58 -10.24
C VAL A 190 -9.46 -7.58 -10.90
N PHE A 191 -8.96 -6.51 -11.50
CA PHE A 191 -9.78 -5.55 -12.22
C PHE A 191 -10.46 -6.18 -13.42
N LYS A 192 -9.83 -7.13 -14.11
CA LYS A 192 -10.50 -7.87 -15.19
C LYS A 192 -11.66 -8.74 -14.68
N ILE A 193 -11.59 -9.24 -13.45
CA ILE A 193 -12.68 -9.98 -12.79
C ILE A 193 -13.77 -9.03 -12.29
N ILE A 194 -13.39 -7.89 -11.71
CA ILE A 194 -14.32 -6.87 -11.18
C ILE A 194 -15.05 -6.11 -12.31
N PHE A 195 -14.31 -5.82 -13.39
CA PHE A 195 -14.74 -5.11 -14.58
C PHE A 195 -14.53 -6.03 -15.79
N PRO A 196 -15.38 -7.05 -15.96
CA PRO A 196 -15.34 -7.82 -17.20
C PRO A 196 -15.66 -6.85 -18.33
N GLU A 197 -14.68 -6.56 -19.19
CA GLU A 197 -14.90 -5.88 -20.46
C GLU A 197 -15.76 -6.80 -21.35
N GLY A 198 -17.08 -6.69 -21.17
CA GLY A 198 -18.06 -7.48 -21.91
C GLY A 198 -19.15 -8.08 -21.05
N GLU A 199 -20.06 -7.26 -20.54
CA GLU A 199 -21.47 -7.60 -20.73
C GLU A 199 -22.04 -6.58 -21.72
N PRO A 200 -22.44 -6.98 -22.95
CA PRO A 200 -23.36 -6.16 -23.72
C PRO A 200 -24.60 -5.96 -22.86
N ASP A 201 -25.11 -4.72 -22.81
CA ASP A 201 -26.36 -4.35 -22.16
C ASP A 201 -27.38 -5.51 -22.26
N LYS A 202 -27.64 -6.18 -21.13
CA LYS A 202 -28.84 -7.01 -21.04
C LYS A 202 -30.01 -6.04 -20.99
N LYS A 203 -30.57 -5.81 -22.18
CA LYS A 203 -31.87 -5.20 -22.45
C LYS A 203 -32.94 -5.69 -21.48
#